data_AF-A0A7C1IDS3-F1
#
_entry.id   AF-A0A7C1IDS3-F1
#
_cell.length_a   1.000
_cell.length_b   1.000
_cell.length_c   1.000
_cell.angle_alpha   90.00
_cell.angle_beta   90.00
_cell.angle_gamma   90.00
#
_symmetry.space_group_name_H-M   'P 1'
#
loop_
_entity.id
_entity.type
_entity.pdbx_description
1 polymer ?
#
loop_
_entity_poly.entity_id
_entity_poly.type
_entity_poly.pdbx_seq_one_letter_code
_entity_poly.pdbx_strand_id
1 'polypeptide(L)'
;RRDAGSFIPTHVAYNDHVYVLGDRGDIHCIDPLTGESLWSDEFPSGRGAFYASPLIAGGHLYVAREAGTFYVIKLQDDGFDLISQIDMNDKIIASPVALLGRLLIRTERSLFCFGEKED
;
A
#
# COMPACT_ATOMS: atom_id res chain seq x y z
N ARG A 1 -5.91 -13.15 -16.34
CA ARG A 1 -5.46 -11.89 -16.98
C ARG A 1 -3.92 -11.86 -17.08
N ARG A 2 -3.30 -11.00 -17.90
CA ARG A 2 -1.82 -10.96 -18.16
C ARG A 2 -1.18 -9.57 -17.98
N ASP A 3 -2.01 -8.60 -17.62
CA ASP A 3 -1.77 -7.16 -17.65
C ASP A 3 -1.58 -6.57 -16.24
N ALA A 4 -1.96 -7.29 -15.18
CA ALA A 4 -1.58 -6.96 -13.81
C ALA A 4 -1.21 -8.22 -13.02
N GLY A 5 -0.24 -8.05 -12.12
CA GLY A 5 0.21 -9.08 -11.18
C GLY A 5 1.32 -8.54 -10.30
N SER A 6 1.58 -9.24 -9.21
CA SER A 6 2.67 -8.93 -8.28
C SER A 6 3.58 -10.15 -8.12
N PHE A 7 4.83 -9.91 -7.70
CA PHE A 7 5.76 -11.00 -7.37
C PHE A 7 5.68 -11.40 -5.89
N ILE A 8 5.67 -10.42 -4.99
CA ILE A 8 5.76 -10.61 -3.53
C ILE A 8 4.49 -10.13 -2.77
N PRO A 9 3.98 -8.91 -2.96
CA PRO A 9 2.93 -8.40 -2.09
C PRO A 9 1.60 -9.12 -2.33
N THR A 10 0.92 -9.48 -1.25
CA THR A 10 -0.45 -9.98 -1.31
C THR A 10 -1.40 -8.81 -1.63
N HIS A 11 -2.34 -9.02 -2.54
CA HIS A 11 -3.34 -8.02 -2.91
C HIS A 11 -4.34 -7.74 -1.78
N VAL A 12 -5.01 -6.59 -1.84
CA VAL A 12 -6.00 -6.18 -0.84
C VAL A 12 -7.39 -6.03 -1.46
N ALA A 13 -8.42 -6.45 -0.74
CA ALA A 13 -9.81 -6.26 -1.13
C ALA A 13 -10.46 -5.17 -0.28
N TYR A 14 -11.23 -4.27 -0.90
CA TYR A 14 -11.94 -3.20 -0.22
C TYR A 14 -13.05 -2.62 -1.10
N ASN A 15 -14.19 -2.30 -0.50
CA ASN A 15 -15.38 -1.78 -1.19
C ASN A 15 -15.71 -2.53 -2.49
N ASP A 16 -15.85 -3.86 -2.38
CA ASP A 16 -16.16 -4.79 -3.49
C ASP A 16 -15.15 -4.87 -4.64
N HIS A 17 -13.97 -4.25 -4.49
CA HIS A 17 -12.88 -4.31 -5.45
C HIS A 17 -11.66 -5.03 -4.90
N VAL A 18 -10.82 -5.54 -5.80
CA VAL A 18 -9.47 -6.03 -5.48
C VAL A 18 -8.44 -5.09 -6.08
N TYR A 19 -7.48 -4.69 -5.25
CA TYR A 19 -6.37 -3.82 -5.63
C TYR A 19 -5.09 -4.64 -5.79
N VAL A 20 -4.56 -4.67 -7.01
CA VAL A 20 -3.32 -5.36 -7.36
C VAL A 20 -2.19 -4.35 -7.43
N LEU A 21 -1.28 -4.39 -6.46
CA LEU A 21 -0.06 -3.59 -6.45
C LEU A 21 1.08 -4.34 -7.14
N GLY A 22 1.55 -3.79 -8.25
CA GLY A 22 2.75 -4.24 -8.94
C GLY A 22 4.02 -3.86 -8.20
N ASP A 23 5.09 -4.60 -8.45
CA ASP A 23 6.40 -4.42 -7.80
C ASP A 23 7.06 -3.07 -8.13
N ARG A 24 6.73 -2.49 -9.29
CA ARG A 24 7.29 -1.21 -9.76
C ARG A 24 6.51 0.01 -9.29
N GLY A 25 5.26 -0.19 -8.88
CA GLY A 25 4.37 0.86 -8.37
C GLY A 25 3.15 1.14 -9.22
N ASP A 26 2.86 0.34 -10.24
CA ASP A 26 1.52 0.33 -10.83
C ASP A 26 0.52 -0.30 -9.85
N ILE A 27 -0.69 0.24 -9.80
CA ILE A 27 -1.79 -0.32 -9.02
C ILE A 27 -3.03 -0.42 -9.90
N HIS A 28 -3.72 -1.56 -9.81
CA HIS A 28 -4.92 -1.84 -10.61
C HIS A 28 -6.10 -2.09 -9.68
N CYS A 29 -7.22 -1.42 -9.92
CA CYS A 29 -8.51 -1.73 -9.31
C CYS A 29 -9.27 -2.71 -10.20
N ILE A 30 -9.76 -3.80 -9.63
CA ILE A 30 -10.31 -4.95 -10.36
C ILE A 30 -11.65 -5.32 -9.78
N ASP A 31 -12.61 -5.59 -10.65
CA ASP A 31 -13.83 -6.31 -10.30
C ASP A 31 -13.48 -7.79 -10.03
N PRO A 32 -13.63 -8.29 -8.78
CA PRO A 32 -13.25 -9.66 -8.44
C PRO A 32 -14.14 -10.73 -9.09
N LEU A 33 -15.34 -10.40 -9.57
CA LEU A 33 -16.26 -11.35 -10.20
C LEU A 33 -15.92 -11.57 -11.68
N THR A 34 -15.54 -10.50 -12.37
CA THR A 34 -15.26 -10.54 -13.82
C THR A 34 -13.76 -10.60 -14.13
N GLY A 35 -12.93 -10.08 -13.23
CA GLY A 35 -11.49 -9.89 -13.43
C GLY A 35 -11.13 -8.69 -14.32
N GLU A 36 -12.11 -7.84 -14.64
CA GLU A 36 -11.91 -6.63 -15.45
C GLU A 36 -11.18 -5.55 -14.65
N SER A 37 -10.27 -4.83 -15.32
CA SER A 37 -9.61 -3.67 -14.73
C SER A 37 -10.54 -2.47 -14.84
N LEU A 38 -10.94 -1.92 -13.70
CA LEU A 38 -11.82 -0.75 -13.62
C LEU A 38 -11.02 0.53 -13.85
N TRP A 39 -9.84 0.61 -13.25
CA TRP A 39 -8.86 1.68 -13.45
C TRP A 39 -7.46 1.20 -13.06
N SER A 40 -6.45 1.96 -13.47
CA SER A 40 -5.05 1.79 -13.05
C SER A 40 -4.41 3.14 -12.80
N ASP A 41 -3.47 3.19 -11.87
CA ASP A 41 -2.70 4.38 -11.52
C ASP A 41 -1.26 3.99 -11.16
N GLU A 42 -0.37 4.95 -10.91
CA GLU A 42 1.03 4.70 -10.60
C GLU A 42 1.53 5.54 -9.40
N PHE A 43 2.17 4.88 -8.45
CA PHE A 43 2.89 5.55 -7.37
C PHE A 43 4.06 6.37 -7.93
N PRO A 44 4.45 7.49 -7.29
CA PRO A 44 5.64 8.23 -7.67
C PRO A 44 6.87 7.32 -7.84
N SER A 45 7.67 7.61 -8.87
CA SER A 45 8.91 6.90 -9.10
C SER A 45 9.81 6.99 -7.86
N GLY A 46 10.41 5.88 -7.48
CA GLY A 46 11.20 5.78 -6.26
C GLY A 46 12.13 4.57 -6.27
N ARG A 47 13.03 4.51 -5.29
CA ARG A 47 13.97 3.39 -5.15
C ARG A 47 13.27 2.21 -4.47
N GLY A 48 13.68 1.00 -4.85
CA GLY A 48 13.16 -0.23 -4.28
C GLY A 48 11.80 -0.63 -4.85
N ALA A 49 11.57 -1.94 -4.90
CA ALA A 49 10.30 -2.52 -5.30
C ALA A 49 9.29 -2.48 -4.14
N PHE A 50 8.02 -2.68 -4.45
CA PHE A 50 7.00 -2.95 -3.42
C PHE A 50 7.02 -4.43 -3.03
N TYR A 51 7.54 -4.72 -1.83
CA TYR A 51 7.53 -6.07 -1.24
C TYR A 51 6.54 -6.21 -0.09
N ALA A 52 6.38 -5.14 0.70
CA ALA A 52 5.38 -5.10 1.75
C ALA A 52 3.97 -5.20 1.15
N SER A 53 3.13 -6.08 1.70
CA SER A 53 1.73 -6.15 1.26
C SER A 53 0.98 -4.89 1.71
N PRO A 54 0.07 -4.34 0.89
CA PRO A 54 -0.73 -3.19 1.29
C PRO A 54 -1.62 -3.49 2.50
N LEU A 55 -1.96 -2.45 3.25
CA LEU A 55 -2.95 -2.50 4.32
C LEU A 55 -4.02 -1.45 4.07
N ILE A 56 -5.28 -1.79 4.28
CA ILE A 56 -6.35 -0.81 4.39
C ILE A 56 -6.77 -0.67 5.84
N ALA A 57 -6.74 0.55 6.36
CA ALA A 57 -7.20 0.87 7.70
C ALA A 57 -7.64 2.34 7.78
N GLY A 58 -8.73 2.62 8.50
CA GLY A 58 -9.22 3.99 8.68
C GLY A 58 -9.50 4.72 7.36
N GLY A 59 -9.98 4.02 6.32
CA GLY A 59 -10.30 4.58 5.01
C GLY A 59 -9.10 4.92 4.11
N HIS A 60 -7.88 4.53 4.50
CA HIS A 60 -6.67 4.75 3.72
C HIS A 60 -6.01 3.43 3.35
N LEU A 61 -5.33 3.41 2.21
CA LEU A 61 -4.42 2.35 1.80
C LEU A 61 -2.98 2.78 2.14
N TYR A 62 -2.24 1.87 2.75
CA TYR A 62 -0.87 2.06 3.17
C TYR A 62 0.04 1.11 2.39
N VAL A 63 1.08 1.64 1.77
CA VAL A 63 2.06 0.86 1.00
C VAL A 63 3.47 1.34 1.26
N ALA A 64 4.45 0.46 1.05
CA ALA A 64 5.86 0.77 1.27
C ALA A 64 6.76 0.22 0.15
N ARG A 65 7.67 1.05 -0.33
CA ARG A 65 8.82 0.60 -1.12
C ARG A 65 9.89 0.02 -0.21
N GLU A 66 10.62 -0.98 -0.70
CA GLU A 66 11.73 -1.64 0.00
C GLU A 66 12.76 -0.62 0.53
N ALA A 67 13.02 0.45 -0.24
CA ALA A 67 14.01 1.45 0.13
C ALA A 67 13.59 2.37 1.28
N GLY A 68 12.37 2.25 1.82
CA GLY A 68 11.93 2.99 3.01
C GLY A 68 10.91 4.08 2.76
N THR A 69 10.50 4.32 1.51
CA THR A 69 9.41 5.26 1.23
C THR A 69 8.07 4.62 1.59
N PHE A 70 7.35 5.26 2.50
CA PHE A 70 6.02 4.86 2.95
C PHE A 70 4.97 5.83 2.41
N TYR A 71 3.86 5.32 1.88
CA TYR A 71 2.80 6.12 1.28
C TYR A 71 1.48 5.87 2.01
N VAL A 72 0.73 6.96 2.21
CA VAL A 72 -0.66 6.96 2.65
C VAL A 72 -1.49 7.48 1.49
N ILE A 73 -2.43 6.69 1.01
CA ILE A 73 -3.28 7.06 -0.13
C ILE A 73 -4.75 6.88 0.20
N LYS A 74 -5.58 7.69 -0.44
CA LYS A 74 -7.03 7.58 -0.40
C LYS A 74 -7.53 7.08 -1.75
N LEU A 75 -8.15 5.91 -1.76
CA LEU A 75 -8.73 5.32 -2.97
C LEU A 75 -9.93 6.14 -3.45
N GLN A 76 -10.01 6.33 -4.76
CA GLN A 76 -11.12 6.99 -5.45
C GLN A 76 -11.77 6.02 -6.44
N ASP A 77 -12.85 6.46 -7.08
CA ASP A 77 -13.60 5.65 -8.04
C ASP A 77 -12.80 5.39 -9.33
N ASP A 78 -11.85 6.26 -9.69
CA ASP A 78 -11.06 6.21 -10.93
C ASP A 78 -9.54 6.34 -10.72
N GLY A 79 -9.05 6.19 -9.49
CA GLY A 79 -7.63 6.33 -9.17
C GLY A 79 -7.34 6.42 -7.67
N PHE A 80 -6.26 7.10 -7.29
CA PHE A 80 -6.01 7.44 -5.89
C PHE A 80 -5.50 8.87 -5.68
N ASP A 81 -5.74 9.40 -4.49
CA ASP A 81 -5.09 10.61 -4.00
C ASP A 81 -3.90 10.26 -3.09
N LEU A 82 -2.72 10.80 -3.38
CA LEU A 82 -1.57 10.70 -2.47
C LEU A 82 -1.73 11.67 -1.30
N ILE A 83 -2.02 11.14 -0.11
CA ILE A 83 -2.24 11.94 1.11
C ILE A 83 -0.92 12.26 1.80
N SER A 84 -0.02 11.29 1.88
CA SER A 84 1.29 11.48 2.50
C SER A 84 2.34 10.57 1.90
N GLN A 85 3.57 11.08 1.84
CA GLN A 85 4.77 10.33 1.49
C GLN A 85 5.83 10.61 2.54
N ILE A 86 6.37 9.55 3.14
CA ILE A 86 7.29 9.62 4.26
C ILE A 86 8.54 8.82 3.92
N ASP A 87 9.72 9.43 4.08
CA ASP A 87 10.98 8.69 4.06
C ASP A 87 11.30 8.19 5.47
N MET A 88 11.18 6.88 5.67
CA MET A 88 11.46 6.24 6.96
C MET A 88 12.96 6.12 7.25
N ASN A 89 13.83 6.51 6.30
CA ASN A 89 15.30 6.43 6.38
C ASN A 89 15.82 5.02 6.74
N ASP A 90 15.02 3.99 6.43
CA ASP A 90 15.34 2.59 6.69
C ASP A 90 14.50 1.66 5.81
N LYS A 91 15.03 0.47 5.51
CA LYS A 91 14.36 -0.47 4.60
C LYS A 91 13.07 -1.01 5.19
N ILE A 92 12.07 -1.26 4.32
CA ILE A 92 10.76 -1.81 4.70
C ILE A 92 10.43 -2.99 3.79
N ILE A 93 10.46 -4.20 4.34
CA ILE A 93 9.98 -5.41 3.65
C ILE A 93 8.70 -5.95 4.30
N ALA A 94 8.54 -5.70 5.60
CA ALA A 94 7.37 -6.16 6.35
C ALA A 94 6.12 -5.34 6.03
N SER A 95 4.99 -6.02 5.89
CA SER A 95 3.68 -5.37 5.74
C SER A 95 3.32 -4.58 7.00
N PRO A 96 2.73 -3.38 6.87
CA PRO A 96 2.23 -2.61 8.00
C PRO A 96 1.04 -3.32 8.67
N VAL A 97 0.80 -3.02 9.95
CA VAL A 97 -0.30 -3.60 10.73
C VAL A 97 -1.09 -2.51 11.43
N ALA A 98 -2.42 -2.55 11.32
CA ALA A 98 -3.30 -1.74 12.15
C ALA A 98 -3.67 -2.52 13.43
N LEU A 99 -3.48 -1.90 14.59
CA LEU A 99 -3.79 -2.49 15.89
C LEU A 99 -4.22 -1.40 16.87
N LEU A 100 -5.40 -1.54 17.48
CA LEU A 100 -5.89 -0.65 18.55
C LEU A 100 -5.82 0.85 18.21
N GLY A 101 -6.24 1.23 17.00
CA GLY A 101 -6.18 2.64 16.56
C GLY A 101 -4.76 3.15 16.32
N ARG A 102 -3.78 2.26 16.16
CA ARG A 102 -2.40 2.54 15.79
C ARG A 102 -2.02 1.84 14.50
N LEU A 103 -1.01 2.39 13.86
CA LEU A 103 -0.33 1.80 12.71
C LEU A 103 1.10 1.42 13.11
N LEU A 104 1.43 0.14 12.99
CA LEU A 104 2.74 -0.41 13.26
C LEU A 104 3.49 -0.62 11.95
N ILE A 105 4.72 -0.10 11.88
CA ILE A 105 5.58 -0.22 10.70
C ILE A 105 6.94 -0.77 11.12
N ARG A 106 7.25 -2.01 10.70
CA ARG A 106 8.55 -2.63 10.94
C ARG A 106 9.50 -2.29 9.79
N THR A 107 10.50 -1.49 10.09
CA THR A 107 11.68 -1.29 9.24
C THR A 107 12.72 -2.38 9.53
N GLU A 108 13.89 -2.34 8.89
CA GLU A 108 15.00 -3.25 9.19
C GLU A 108 15.49 -3.10 10.64
N ARG A 109 15.70 -1.87 11.12
CA ARG A 109 16.29 -1.60 12.44
C ARG A 109 15.29 -1.23 13.53
N SER A 110 14.12 -0.70 13.17
CA SER A 110 13.15 -0.18 14.14
C SER A 110 11.73 -0.70 13.92
N LEU A 111 10.89 -0.63 14.97
CA LEU A 111 9.44 -0.76 14.89
C LEU A 111 8.83 0.59 15.26
N PHE A 112 8.12 1.22 14.33
CA PHE A 112 7.43 2.49 14.55
C PHE A 112 5.98 2.24 14.92
N CYS A 113 5.44 3.11 15.77
CA CYS A 113 4.02 3.14 16.13
C CYS A 113 3.49 4.55 15.84
N PHE A 114 2.52 4.66 14.94
CA PHE A 114 1.85 5.90 14.59
C PHE A 114 0.40 5.87 15.12
N GLY A 115 -0.06 7.01 15.63
CA GLY A 115 -1.42 7.21 16.10
C GLY A 115 -1.48 8.37 17.10
N GLU A 116 -2.68 8.67 17.59
CA GLU A 116 -2.84 9.67 18.64
C GLU A 116 -2.08 9.25 19.90
N LYS A 117 -1.56 10.23 20.63
CA LYS A 117 -0.94 9.95 21.92
C LYS A 117 -2.05 9.58 22.89
N GLU A 118 -1.90 8.46 23.59
CA GLU A 118 -2.72 8.19 24.77
C GLU A 118 -2.40 9.26 25.83
N ASP A 119 -3.44 9.90 26.36
CA ASP A 119 -3.36 10.83 27.49
C ASP A 119 -3.05 10.09 28.80
#